data_AF-A0A936CAV0-F1
#
_entry.id   AF-A0A936CAV0-F1
#
_cell.length_a   1.000
_cell.length_b   1.000
_cell.length_c   1.000
_cell.angle_alpha   90.00
_cell.angle_beta   90.00
_cell.angle_gamma   90.00
#
_symmetry.space_group_name_H-M   'P 1'
#
loop_
_entity.id
_entity.type
_entity.pdbx_description
1 polymer ?
#
loop_
_entity_poly.entity_id
_entity_poly.type
_entity_poly.pdbx_seq_one_letter_code
_entity_poly.pdbx_strand_id
1 'polypeptide(L)'
;MGEDLGRVYQHWQSPQQSHVPPPRPSRLRSRAIPILGFVILAAGSLLALRRADAAFGPPVPEAPPPAPPVARLASTALGRSRGVNMRFALPGERVQFPLELDAAPSSVTFEWIPLGELASIDTAKVVAGTFNAPSRPGFYRLAVRNRGGATVIDSLTLAVLVPFEEKQGTAINGYQIGTYRAEKWGADLERPRGFLEIEQPLAELPLSAHMRVGDFITHDEQTSWPRYAAIDGRLLDKLELIFDEIASWHGGEGRAPVEVDVHSGFRTPVYNQRVPRAAADSRHQYGDAADIAIDANRDGRVNSRDVRLIELAVEIIERKHPDLVGGLGVYTQNGSSYAHIDARGKKARWQG
;
A
#
# COMPACT_ATOMS: atom_id res chain seq x y z
N MET A 1 20.65 -45.49 -32.74
CA MET A 1 20.30 -45.65 -31.31
C MET A 1 18.97 -44.94 -31.13
N GLY A 2 17.81 -45.59 -31.15
CA GLY A 2 17.49 -46.94 -30.72
C GLY A 2 16.68 -46.84 -29.42
N GLU A 3 15.35 -46.93 -29.57
CA GLU A 3 14.35 -47.37 -28.56
C GLU A 3 14.09 -46.41 -27.38
N ASP A 4 12.89 -46.19 -26.84
CA ASP A 4 11.58 -46.87 -26.89
C ASP A 4 10.55 -45.91 -26.26
N LEU A 5 9.41 -45.62 -26.90
CA LEU A 5 8.21 -45.13 -26.20
C LEU A 5 6.98 -45.64 -26.93
N GLY A 6 6.64 -46.89 -26.58
CA GLY A 6 5.45 -47.61 -26.97
C GLY A 6 4.15 -46.86 -26.68
N ARG A 7 3.25 -47.00 -27.64
CA ARG A 7 1.95 -46.37 -27.84
C ARG A 7 0.84 -47.20 -27.19
N VAL A 8 -0.27 -46.51 -26.87
CA VAL A 8 -1.67 -47.00 -26.89
C VAL A 8 -2.14 -47.80 -25.67
N TYR A 9 -3.22 -47.34 -25.03
CA TYR A 9 -4.50 -48.06 -24.97
C TYR A 9 -5.64 -47.14 -24.50
N GLN A 10 -6.58 -46.89 -25.42
CA GLN A 10 -7.93 -46.39 -25.16
C GLN A 10 -8.90 -47.57 -25.05
N HIS A 11 -9.92 -47.34 -24.21
CA HIS A 11 -11.31 -47.84 -24.28
C HIS A 11 -11.66 -49.30 -23.91
N TRP A 12 -12.41 -49.39 -22.80
CA TRP A 12 -13.69 -50.09 -22.59
C TRP A 12 -13.82 -51.57 -23.00
N GLN A 13 -13.97 -52.43 -21.99
CA GLN A 13 -14.95 -53.53 -21.98
C GLN A 13 -15.20 -54.01 -20.54
N SER A 14 -16.47 -53.99 -20.11
CA SER A 14 -16.97 -54.64 -18.89
C SER A 14 -16.93 -56.16 -19.05
N PRO A 15 -16.63 -56.94 -17.99
CA PRO A 15 -17.65 -57.91 -17.55
C PRO A 15 -17.59 -58.26 -16.05
N GLN A 16 -18.76 -58.43 -15.42
CA GLN A 16 -19.23 -59.71 -14.84
C GLN A 16 -20.34 -59.47 -13.81
N GLN A 17 -21.51 -60.01 -14.15
CA GLN A 17 -22.64 -60.22 -13.24
C GLN A 17 -22.24 -61.28 -12.20
N SER A 18 -22.40 -60.98 -10.91
CA SER A 18 -22.40 -61.98 -9.85
C SER A 18 -23.84 -62.30 -9.47
N HIS A 19 -24.23 -63.56 -9.70
CA HIS A 19 -25.48 -64.16 -9.25
C HIS A 19 -25.49 -64.28 -7.71
N VAL A 20 -26.51 -63.72 -7.06
CA VAL A 20 -26.81 -63.92 -5.64
C VAL A 20 -28.04 -64.84 -5.54
N PRO A 21 -27.98 -66.00 -4.87
CA PRO A 21 -29.14 -66.88 -4.68
C PRO A 21 -30.10 -66.32 -3.60
N PRO A 22 -31.41 -66.61 -3.69
CA PRO A 22 -32.40 -66.04 -2.79
C PRO A 22 -32.34 -66.62 -1.37
N PRO A 23 -32.66 -65.83 -0.33
CA PRO A 23 -32.56 -66.24 1.07
C PRO A 23 -33.73 -67.14 1.52
N ARG A 24 -33.42 -68.07 2.43
CA ARG A 24 -34.40 -68.93 3.14
C ARG A 24 -35.17 -68.15 4.21
N PRO A 25 -36.43 -68.50 4.51
CA PRO A 25 -37.23 -67.79 5.50
C PRO A 25 -36.88 -68.22 6.94
N SER A 26 -36.41 -67.29 7.77
CA SER A 26 -36.29 -67.47 9.22
C SER A 26 -37.54 -66.95 9.93
N ARG A 27 -38.30 -67.85 10.57
CA ARG A 27 -39.36 -67.49 11.51
C ARG A 27 -38.75 -67.00 12.82
N LEU A 28 -38.99 -65.74 13.19
CA LEU A 28 -38.71 -65.22 14.53
C LEU A 28 -40.00 -64.64 15.14
N ARG A 29 -40.33 -65.17 16.31
CA ARG A 29 -41.52 -64.90 17.11
C ARG A 29 -41.56 -63.43 17.55
N SER A 30 -42.68 -62.76 17.29
CA SER A 30 -42.98 -61.44 17.84
C SER A 30 -43.22 -61.53 19.35
N ARG A 31 -42.29 -60.99 20.14
CA ARG A 31 -42.57 -60.57 21.52
C ARG A 31 -42.98 -59.10 21.47
N ALA A 32 -44.25 -58.83 21.76
CA ALA A 32 -44.75 -57.47 21.94
C ALA A 32 -44.09 -56.86 23.20
N ILE A 33 -43.30 -55.80 23.01
CA ILE A 33 -42.81 -54.94 24.08
C ILE A 33 -43.82 -53.77 24.18
N PRO A 34 -44.32 -53.42 25.38
CA PRO A 34 -45.31 -52.35 25.50
C PRO A 34 -44.67 -50.98 25.20
N ILE A 35 -45.15 -50.32 24.13
CA ILE A 35 -44.72 -49.00 23.61
C ILE A 35 -45.14 -47.82 24.52
N LEU A 36 -45.67 -48.08 25.72
CA LEU A 36 -46.29 -47.04 26.55
C LEU A 36 -45.29 -46.19 27.37
N GLY A 37 -44.04 -46.64 27.53
CA GLY A 37 -43.02 -45.91 28.31
C GLY A 37 -42.28 -44.80 27.55
N PHE A 38 -42.19 -44.87 26.23
CA PHE A 38 -41.38 -43.94 25.43
C PHE A 38 -42.13 -42.65 25.06
N VAL A 39 -43.45 -42.72 24.93
CA VAL A 39 -44.29 -41.55 24.59
C VAL A 39 -44.39 -40.56 25.77
N ILE A 40 -44.37 -41.05 27.01
CA ILE A 40 -44.44 -40.20 28.21
C ILE A 40 -43.11 -39.45 28.44
N LEU A 41 -41.97 -40.11 28.20
CA LEU A 41 -40.65 -39.48 28.31
C LEU A 41 -40.37 -38.47 27.18
N ALA A 42 -40.85 -38.72 25.96
CA ALA A 42 -40.75 -37.77 24.84
C ALA A 42 -41.73 -36.58 24.96
N ALA A 43 -42.92 -36.80 25.51
CA ALA A 43 -43.87 -35.71 25.80
C ALA A 43 -43.41 -34.83 26.97
N GLY A 44 -42.82 -35.44 28.01
CA GLY A 44 -42.25 -34.72 29.15
C GLY A 44 -41.06 -33.84 28.77
N SER A 45 -40.18 -34.29 27.86
CA SER A 45 -39.05 -33.50 27.36
C SER A 45 -39.48 -32.38 26.41
N LEU A 46 -40.49 -32.58 25.57
CA LEU A 46 -41.09 -31.50 24.78
C LEU A 46 -41.80 -30.44 25.63
N LEU A 47 -42.45 -30.85 26.72
CA LEU A 47 -43.11 -29.92 27.65
C LEU A 47 -42.10 -29.15 28.51
N ALA A 48 -40.97 -29.78 28.86
CA ALA A 48 -39.85 -29.13 29.55
C ALA A 48 -39.12 -28.11 28.64
N LEU A 49 -38.92 -28.44 27.35
CA LEU A 49 -38.36 -27.51 26.36
C LEU A 49 -39.30 -26.33 26.09
N ARG A 50 -40.61 -26.56 25.94
CA ARG A 50 -41.60 -25.47 25.79
C ARG A 50 -41.75 -24.60 27.04
N ARG A 51 -41.55 -25.15 28.24
CA ARG A 51 -41.52 -24.36 29.48
C ARG A 51 -40.22 -23.58 29.64
N ALA A 52 -39.09 -24.07 29.12
CA ALA A 52 -37.86 -23.31 29.04
C ALA A 52 -38.04 -22.11 28.08
N ASP A 53 -38.63 -22.33 26.89
CA ASP A 53 -38.96 -21.27 25.93
C ASP A 53 -40.01 -20.27 26.44
N ALA A 54 -40.78 -20.63 27.48
CA ALA A 54 -41.73 -19.74 28.15
C ALA A 54 -41.14 -19.07 29.42
N ALA A 55 -40.01 -19.55 29.92
CA ALA A 55 -39.30 -18.99 31.07
C ALA A 55 -38.31 -17.89 30.65
N PHE A 56 -37.78 -17.98 29.44
CA PHE A 56 -37.19 -16.85 28.74
C PHE A 56 -38.35 -16.16 28.01
N GLY A 57 -38.60 -14.88 28.28
CA GLY A 57 -39.62 -14.12 27.54
C GLY A 57 -39.38 -14.19 26.02
N PRO A 58 -40.27 -13.61 25.18
CA PRO A 58 -39.99 -13.50 23.75
C PRO A 58 -38.57 -12.97 23.57
N PRO A 59 -37.76 -13.55 22.65
CA PRO A 59 -36.39 -13.09 22.45
C PRO A 59 -36.44 -11.58 22.30
N VAL A 60 -35.71 -10.88 23.18
CA VAL A 60 -35.62 -9.42 23.13
C VAL A 60 -35.23 -9.11 21.69
N PRO A 61 -36.03 -8.32 20.95
CA PRO A 61 -35.71 -7.99 19.56
C PRO A 61 -34.28 -7.49 19.56
N GLU A 62 -33.40 -8.18 18.83
CA GLU A 62 -32.02 -7.73 18.72
C GLU A 62 -32.07 -6.30 18.21
N ALA A 63 -31.51 -5.36 18.98
CA ALA A 63 -31.53 -3.96 18.60
C ALA A 63 -30.98 -3.86 17.16
N PRO A 64 -31.61 -3.07 16.28
CA PRO A 64 -31.15 -2.95 14.91
C PRO A 64 -29.65 -2.62 14.91
N PRO A 65 -28.87 -3.22 13.99
CA PRO A 65 -27.45 -2.97 13.94
C PRO A 65 -27.19 -1.45 13.87
N PRO A 66 -26.16 -0.94 14.56
CA PRO A 66 -25.84 0.48 14.50
C PRO A 66 -25.55 0.89 13.05
N ALA A 67 -25.55 2.19 12.75
CA ALA A 67 -24.99 2.64 11.47
C ALA A 67 -23.48 2.34 11.41
N PRO A 68 -22.88 2.18 10.21
CA PRO A 68 -21.43 2.17 10.06
C PRO A 68 -20.80 3.41 10.71
N PRO A 69 -19.59 3.29 11.30
CA PRO A 69 -18.96 4.42 11.98
C PRO A 69 -18.53 5.48 10.97
N VAL A 70 -18.77 6.77 11.23
CA VAL A 70 -18.24 7.84 10.39
C VAL A 70 -16.79 8.09 10.80
N ALA A 71 -15.87 7.73 9.91
CA ALA A 71 -14.45 8.00 10.04
C ALA A 71 -13.96 8.84 8.86
N ARG A 72 -13.14 9.84 9.15
CA ARG A 72 -12.50 10.71 8.14
C ARG A 72 -11.04 10.95 8.51
N LEU A 73 -10.22 11.27 7.52
CA LEU A 73 -8.86 11.73 7.80
C LEU A 73 -8.90 13.07 8.54
N ALA A 74 -8.10 13.18 9.59
CA ALA A 74 -7.85 14.47 10.20
C ALA A 74 -7.11 15.38 9.22
N SER A 75 -7.26 16.69 9.39
CA SER A 75 -6.69 17.68 8.47
C SER A 75 -5.15 17.66 8.39
N THR A 76 -4.47 17.05 9.37
CA THR A 76 -3.01 16.87 9.46
C THR A 76 -2.52 15.57 8.81
N ALA A 77 -3.42 14.70 8.35
CA ALA A 77 -3.09 13.34 7.92
C ALA A 77 -2.32 13.27 6.60
N LEU A 78 -2.33 14.33 5.78
CA LEU A 78 -1.78 14.35 4.42
C LEU A 78 -0.46 15.14 4.29
N GLY A 79 0.31 15.27 5.36
CA GLY A 79 1.55 16.05 5.38
C GLY A 79 1.31 17.56 5.58
N ARG A 80 2.38 18.37 5.55
CA ARG A 80 2.29 19.83 5.75
C ARG A 80 1.68 20.54 4.54
N SER A 81 1.97 20.06 3.34
CA SER A 81 1.30 20.44 2.09
C SER A 81 -0.18 20.02 2.06
N ARG A 82 -0.57 19.11 2.96
CA ARG A 82 -1.84 18.38 2.96
C ARG A 82 -2.05 17.56 1.67
N GLY A 83 -1.03 17.44 0.83
CA GLY A 83 -1.09 16.91 -0.53
C GLY A 83 -0.46 15.54 -0.65
N VAL A 84 0.08 14.96 0.42
CA VAL A 84 0.72 13.65 0.39
C VAL A 84 -0.31 12.58 0.72
N ASN A 85 -0.65 11.75 -0.26
CA ASN A 85 -1.66 10.70 -0.16
C ASN A 85 -1.11 9.35 0.31
N MET A 86 0.17 9.31 0.71
CA MET A 86 0.84 8.08 1.13
C MET A 86 1.59 8.22 2.46
N ARG A 87 1.52 7.17 3.28
CA ARG A 87 2.37 6.96 4.44
C ARG A 87 3.26 5.76 4.22
N PHE A 88 4.47 5.81 4.75
CA PHE A 88 5.47 4.75 4.58
C PHE A 88 5.81 4.15 5.94
N ALA A 89 5.87 2.84 6.01
CA ALA A 89 6.25 2.11 7.22
C ALA A 89 6.99 0.82 6.85
N LEU A 90 7.92 0.38 7.69
CA LEU A 90 8.43 -0.98 7.65
C LEU A 90 7.38 -1.96 8.21
N PRO A 91 7.48 -3.26 7.91
CA PRO A 91 6.62 -4.27 8.49
C PRO A 91 6.55 -4.18 10.03
N GLY A 92 5.33 -4.11 10.58
CA GLY A 92 5.09 -4.01 12.02
C GLY A 92 5.46 -2.67 12.67
N GLU A 93 5.97 -1.70 11.93
CA GLU A 93 6.29 -0.37 12.45
C GLU A 93 5.01 0.37 12.87
N ARG A 94 5.11 1.19 13.93
CA ARG A 94 4.01 2.06 14.34
C ARG A 94 3.93 3.27 13.41
N VAL A 95 2.78 3.45 12.77
CA VAL A 95 2.49 4.56 11.88
C VAL A 95 1.41 5.46 12.47
N GLN A 96 1.59 6.77 12.30
CA GLN A 96 0.53 7.74 12.57
C GLN A 96 -0.46 7.75 11.41
N PHE A 97 -1.73 7.53 11.73
CA PHE A 97 -2.83 7.62 10.78
C PHE A 97 -3.94 8.47 11.42
N PRO A 98 -3.81 9.81 11.43
CA PRO A 98 -4.74 10.68 12.16
C PRO A 98 -6.16 10.62 11.59
N LEU A 99 -7.13 10.29 12.44
CA LEU A 99 -8.54 10.15 12.09
C LEU A 99 -9.44 11.01 12.97
N GLU A 100 -10.52 11.50 12.39
CA GLU A 100 -11.70 12.02 13.09
C GLU A 100 -12.76 10.93 13.07
N LEU A 101 -13.24 10.53 14.25
CA LEU A 101 -14.16 9.42 14.46
C LEU A 101 -15.38 9.89 15.27
N ASP A 102 -16.59 9.58 14.79
CA ASP A 102 -17.85 9.90 15.48
C ASP A 102 -18.29 8.82 16.49
N ALA A 103 -17.54 7.74 16.59
CA ALA A 103 -17.73 6.61 17.49
C ALA A 103 -16.65 6.57 18.58
N ALA A 104 -16.97 5.96 19.72
CA ALA A 104 -15.95 5.68 20.73
C ALA A 104 -14.90 4.71 20.13
N PRO A 105 -13.57 4.97 20.26
CA PRO A 105 -12.55 4.08 19.70
C PRO A 105 -12.65 2.63 20.17
N SER A 106 -13.17 2.38 21.38
CA SER A 106 -13.42 1.04 21.93
C SER A 106 -14.63 0.32 21.31
N SER A 107 -15.45 1.02 20.52
CA SER A 107 -16.67 0.49 19.87
C SER A 107 -16.47 0.11 18.40
N VAL A 108 -15.28 0.35 17.87
CA VAL A 108 -14.90 0.06 16.49
C VAL A 108 -13.67 -0.84 16.46
N THR A 109 -13.49 -1.50 15.33
CA THR A 109 -12.28 -2.23 14.97
C THR A 109 -11.63 -1.55 13.78
N PHE A 110 -10.31 -1.61 13.72
CA PHE A 110 -9.54 -1.06 12.63
C PHE A 110 -8.90 -2.21 11.86
N GLU A 111 -9.02 -2.20 10.55
CA GLU A 111 -8.64 -3.29 9.67
C GLU A 111 -7.81 -2.74 8.51
N TRP A 112 -6.66 -3.37 8.24
CA TRP A 112 -5.92 -3.11 7.03
C TRP A 112 -6.46 -3.96 5.89
N ILE A 113 -6.77 -3.31 4.77
CA ILE A 113 -7.25 -3.94 3.54
C ILE A 113 -6.19 -3.72 2.46
N PRO A 114 -5.55 -4.78 1.92
CA PRO A 114 -4.62 -4.65 0.80
C PRO A 114 -5.30 -4.01 -0.42
N LEU A 115 -4.59 -3.16 -1.14
CA LEU A 115 -5.07 -2.68 -2.44
C LEU A 115 -5.18 -3.84 -3.43
N GLY A 116 -6.30 -3.90 -4.14
CA GLY A 116 -6.64 -5.02 -5.03
C GLY A 116 -7.42 -6.16 -4.36
N GLU A 117 -7.54 -6.16 -3.03
CA GLU A 117 -8.29 -7.15 -2.27
C GLU A 117 -9.56 -6.55 -1.65
N LEU A 118 -10.59 -7.38 -1.48
CA LEU A 118 -11.86 -7.00 -0.83
C LEU A 118 -11.90 -7.37 0.66
N ALA A 119 -11.05 -8.31 1.09
CA ALA A 119 -11.00 -8.80 2.44
C ALA A 119 -9.84 -8.16 3.21
N SER A 120 -10.06 -7.90 4.50
CA SER A 120 -8.96 -7.55 5.40
C SER A 120 -8.07 -8.77 5.63
N ILE A 121 -6.76 -8.54 5.71
CA ILE A 121 -5.79 -9.58 6.05
C ILE A 121 -5.24 -9.43 7.47
N ASP A 122 -5.50 -8.30 8.14
CA ASP A 122 -4.95 -8.03 9.47
C ASP A 122 -5.79 -6.97 10.23
N THR A 123 -5.94 -7.19 11.53
CA THR A 123 -6.51 -6.19 12.44
C THR A 123 -5.44 -5.18 12.80
N ALA A 124 -5.68 -3.92 12.47
CA ALA A 124 -4.78 -2.82 12.80
C ALA A 124 -4.78 -2.59 14.32
N LYS A 125 -3.75 -3.07 15.01
CA LYS A 125 -3.58 -2.88 16.45
C LYS A 125 -3.31 -1.40 16.74
N VAL A 126 -4.17 -0.80 17.55
CA VAL A 126 -4.04 0.60 17.98
C VAL A 126 -3.30 0.67 19.31
N VAL A 127 -2.20 1.43 19.34
CA VAL A 127 -1.43 1.71 20.56
C VAL A 127 -1.24 3.21 20.68
N ALA A 128 -1.85 3.82 21.69
CA ALA A 128 -1.73 5.25 21.98
C ALA A 128 -2.00 6.16 20.74
N GLY A 129 -3.00 5.83 19.92
CA GLY A 129 -3.37 6.61 18.74
C GLY A 129 -2.48 6.37 17.50
N THR A 130 -1.61 5.35 17.53
CA THR A 130 -0.85 4.86 16.36
C THR A 130 -1.28 3.46 15.98
N PHE A 131 -1.10 3.10 14.71
CA PHE A 131 -1.45 1.80 14.18
C PHE A 131 -0.17 1.00 13.88
N ASN A 132 -0.16 -0.29 14.16
CA ASN A 132 0.89 -1.16 13.63
C ASN A 132 0.65 -1.38 12.14
N ALA A 133 1.68 -1.16 11.33
CA ALA A 133 1.69 -1.52 9.93
C ALA A 133 1.57 -3.06 9.77
N PRO A 134 0.91 -3.54 8.70
CA PRO A 134 0.90 -4.97 8.35
C PRO A 134 2.30 -5.58 8.31
N SER A 135 2.39 -6.88 8.57
CA SER A 135 3.66 -7.63 8.52
C SER A 135 4.13 -7.95 7.09
N ARG A 136 3.22 -7.88 6.11
CA ARG A 136 3.52 -8.13 4.71
C ARG A 136 3.71 -6.80 3.96
N PRO A 137 4.79 -6.63 3.17
CA PRO A 137 4.92 -5.51 2.25
C PRO A 137 3.74 -5.36 1.29
N GLY A 138 3.49 -4.13 0.84
CA GLY A 138 2.41 -3.80 -0.08
C GLY A 138 1.68 -2.51 0.28
N PHE A 139 0.59 -2.24 -0.42
CA PHE A 139 -0.22 -1.03 -0.23
C PHE A 139 -1.54 -1.37 0.45
N TYR A 140 -1.96 -0.55 1.41
CA TYR A 140 -3.10 -0.83 2.28
C TYR A 140 -3.97 0.40 2.49
N ARG A 141 -5.28 0.13 2.61
CA ARG A 141 -6.29 1.08 3.10
C ARG A 141 -6.72 0.72 4.50
N LEU A 142 -7.11 1.72 5.27
CA LEU A 142 -7.66 1.52 6.60
C LEU A 142 -9.18 1.47 6.52
N ALA A 143 -9.77 0.42 7.08
CA ALA A 143 -11.21 0.33 7.30
C ALA A 143 -11.51 0.46 8.80
N VAL A 144 -12.54 1.24 9.12
CA VAL A 144 -13.10 1.37 10.48
C VAL A 144 -14.45 0.65 10.49
N ARG A 145 -14.58 -0.38 11.32
CA ARG A 145 -15.71 -1.32 11.31
C ARG A 145 -16.41 -1.42 12.65
N ASN A 146 -17.73 -1.51 12.63
CA ASN A 146 -18.58 -1.94 13.75
C ASN A 146 -19.59 -3.00 13.28
N ARG A 147 -20.55 -3.41 14.14
CA ARG A 147 -21.62 -4.36 13.78
C ARG A 147 -22.52 -3.90 12.63
N GLY A 148 -22.55 -2.60 12.35
CA GLY A 148 -23.34 -1.95 11.33
C GLY A 148 -22.73 -1.95 9.93
N GLY A 149 -21.42 -2.13 9.82
CA GLY A 149 -20.68 -2.06 8.57
C GLY A 149 -19.30 -1.44 8.74
N ALA A 150 -18.71 -1.00 7.64
CA ALA A 150 -17.39 -0.38 7.63
C ALA A 150 -17.34 0.88 6.78
N THR A 151 -16.47 1.80 7.18
CA THR A 151 -16.05 2.96 6.41
C THR A 151 -14.59 2.79 6.02
N VAL A 152 -14.31 2.79 4.72
CA VAL A 152 -12.96 2.68 4.17
C VAL A 152 -12.40 4.08 3.93
N ILE A 153 -11.16 4.29 4.35
CA ILE A 153 -10.43 5.55 4.15
C ILE A 153 -9.59 5.41 2.87
N ASP A 154 -10.12 5.89 1.75
CA ASP A 154 -9.47 5.78 0.42
C ASP A 154 -8.49 6.92 0.12
N SER A 155 -8.54 8.02 0.86
CA SER A 155 -7.74 9.24 0.57
C SER A 155 -6.31 9.23 1.08
N LEU A 156 -5.93 8.22 1.88
CA LEU A 156 -4.56 8.01 2.37
C LEU A 156 -4.23 6.52 2.33
N THR A 157 -3.18 6.19 1.59
CA THR A 157 -2.65 4.83 1.48
C THR A 157 -1.50 4.62 2.46
N LEU A 158 -1.46 3.48 3.14
CA LEU A 158 -0.25 3.00 3.81
C LEU A 158 0.54 2.10 2.86
N ALA A 159 1.76 2.50 2.53
CA ALA A 159 2.74 1.64 1.88
C ALA A 159 3.64 0.99 2.93
N VAL A 160 3.52 -0.32 3.07
CA VAL A 160 4.45 -1.16 3.84
C VAL A 160 5.61 -1.53 2.93
N LEU A 161 6.79 -1.05 3.28
CA LEU A 161 8.01 -1.23 2.49
C LEU A 161 8.51 -2.69 2.57
N VAL A 162 9.15 -3.14 1.50
CA VAL A 162 10.11 -4.24 1.56
C VAL A 162 11.37 -3.72 2.26
N PRO A 163 11.78 -4.27 3.42
CA PRO A 163 12.97 -3.83 4.12
C PRO A 163 14.22 -3.88 3.23
N PHE A 164 15.17 -2.97 3.44
CA PHE A 164 16.42 -2.97 2.69
C PHE A 164 17.15 -4.32 2.78
N GLU A 165 17.03 -4.98 3.93
CA GLU A 165 17.66 -6.25 4.27
C GLU A 165 17.16 -7.43 3.42
N GLU A 166 16.00 -7.31 2.75
CA GLU A 166 15.49 -8.34 1.82
C GLU A 166 16.24 -8.35 0.49
N LYS A 167 17.10 -7.35 0.25
CA LYS A 167 17.96 -7.30 -0.92
C LYS A 167 19.02 -8.40 -0.88
N GLN A 168 18.98 -9.30 -1.85
CA GLN A 168 19.91 -10.41 -2.01
C GLN A 168 20.94 -10.07 -3.10
N GLY A 169 22.19 -9.86 -2.70
CA GLY A 169 23.24 -9.46 -3.64
C GLY A 169 22.89 -8.11 -4.29
N THR A 170 22.67 -8.08 -5.60
CA THR A 170 22.30 -6.85 -6.34
C THR A 170 20.80 -6.69 -6.60
N ALA A 171 19.95 -7.59 -6.11
CA ALA A 171 18.56 -7.66 -6.54
C ALA A 171 17.58 -7.88 -5.39
N ILE A 172 16.32 -7.53 -5.64
CA ILE A 172 15.14 -7.91 -4.83
C ILE A 172 14.20 -8.64 -5.77
N ASN A 173 13.84 -9.89 -5.45
CA ASN A 173 12.95 -10.71 -6.28
C ASN A 173 13.29 -10.71 -7.80
N GLY A 174 14.58 -10.71 -8.13
CA GLY A 174 15.09 -10.69 -9.51
C GLY A 174 15.22 -9.29 -10.14
N TYR A 175 14.56 -8.26 -9.61
CA TYR A 175 14.71 -6.88 -10.07
C TYR A 175 16.07 -6.31 -9.63
N GLN A 176 16.86 -5.81 -10.59
CA GLN A 176 18.21 -5.33 -10.35
C GLN A 176 18.20 -3.92 -9.74
N ILE A 177 18.66 -3.84 -8.50
CA ILE A 177 18.92 -2.58 -7.79
C ILE A 177 20.39 -2.17 -7.98
N GLY A 178 21.31 -3.12 -7.89
CA GLY A 178 22.75 -2.86 -7.87
C GLY A 178 23.29 -2.81 -6.44
N THR A 179 24.35 -2.04 -6.21
CA THR A 179 25.05 -2.01 -4.92
C THR A 179 25.20 -0.59 -4.42
N TYR A 180 24.74 -0.35 -3.19
CA TYR A 180 24.91 0.91 -2.48
C TYR A 180 26.33 1.09 -1.96
N ARG A 181 26.73 2.33 -1.69
CA ARG A 181 28.04 2.61 -1.08
C ARG A 181 28.15 2.02 0.33
N ALA A 182 27.06 2.02 1.10
CA ALA A 182 27.02 1.41 2.44
C ALA A 182 27.36 -0.08 2.44
N GLU A 183 27.01 -0.79 1.36
CA GLU A 183 27.32 -2.22 1.22
C GLU A 183 28.81 -2.46 0.90
N LYS A 184 29.50 -1.49 0.31
CA LYS A 184 30.91 -1.62 -0.09
C LYS A 184 31.91 -1.03 0.90
N TRP A 185 31.54 0.10 1.52
CA TRP A 185 32.50 0.96 2.22
C TRP A 185 32.18 1.14 3.71
N GLY A 186 31.05 0.61 4.20
CA GLY A 186 30.72 0.59 5.63
C GLY A 186 29.24 0.86 5.92
N ALA A 187 28.70 0.15 6.91
CA ALA A 187 27.28 0.22 7.29
C ALA A 187 26.84 1.59 7.85
N ASP A 188 27.79 2.44 8.26
CA ASP A 188 27.52 3.79 8.75
C ASP A 188 27.15 4.77 7.61
N LEU A 189 27.37 4.39 6.35
CA LEU A 189 26.91 5.17 5.22
C LEU A 189 25.41 4.98 5.00
N GLU A 190 24.79 6.02 4.45
CA GLU A 190 23.34 6.05 4.23
C GLU A 190 22.87 4.97 3.27
N ARG A 191 21.66 4.47 3.49
CA ARG A 191 20.92 3.56 2.62
C ARG A 191 19.42 3.80 2.77
N PRO A 192 18.60 3.46 1.76
CA PRO A 192 17.15 3.43 1.93
C PRO A 192 16.75 2.56 3.12
N ARG A 193 15.67 2.93 3.81
CA ARG A 193 15.07 2.06 4.83
C ARG A 193 14.46 0.79 4.21
N GLY A 194 13.97 0.92 2.99
CA GLY A 194 13.30 -0.12 2.25
C GLY A 194 12.79 0.42 0.91
N PHE A 195 12.02 -0.40 0.23
CA PHE A 195 11.52 -0.15 -1.12
C PHE A 195 10.01 -0.39 -1.18
N LEU A 196 9.32 0.41 -1.97
CA LEU A 196 7.99 0.06 -2.44
C LEU A 196 8.11 -1.16 -3.35
N GLU A 197 7.26 -2.17 -3.14
CA GLU A 197 7.05 -3.24 -4.12
C GLU A 197 5.88 -2.83 -5.01
N ILE A 198 6.17 -2.52 -6.26
CA ILE A 198 5.22 -1.89 -7.18
C ILE A 198 4.83 -2.92 -8.22
N GLU A 199 3.58 -3.37 -8.17
CA GLU A 199 2.96 -4.13 -9.24
C GLU A 199 2.48 -3.20 -10.36
N GLN A 200 2.38 -3.71 -11.60
CA GLN A 200 2.05 -2.88 -12.76
C GLN A 200 0.77 -2.03 -12.59
N PRO A 201 -0.36 -2.55 -12.06
CA PRO A 201 -1.56 -1.73 -11.87
C PRO A 201 -1.42 -0.64 -10.81
N LEU A 202 -0.42 -0.76 -9.92
CA LEU A 202 -0.20 0.14 -8.79
C LEU A 202 0.73 1.31 -9.15
N ALA A 203 1.31 1.32 -10.34
CA ALA A 203 2.10 2.46 -10.82
C ALA A 203 1.26 3.76 -10.92
N GLU A 204 -0.04 3.64 -11.22
CA GLU A 204 -0.96 4.79 -11.31
C GLU A 204 -1.45 5.30 -9.95
N LEU A 205 -1.06 4.64 -8.85
CA LEU A 205 -1.50 5.00 -7.52
C LEU A 205 -1.00 6.41 -7.16
N PRO A 206 -1.88 7.33 -6.67
CA PRO A 206 -1.47 8.65 -6.23
C PRO A 206 -0.49 8.55 -5.04
N LEU A 207 0.66 9.17 -5.22
CA LEU A 207 1.67 9.33 -4.18
C LEU A 207 1.44 10.64 -3.43
N SER A 208 1.07 11.68 -4.18
CA SER A 208 0.65 12.99 -3.71
C SER A 208 -0.38 13.60 -4.67
N ALA A 209 -0.75 14.86 -4.47
CA ALA A 209 -1.72 15.56 -5.31
C ALA A 209 -1.25 15.71 -6.77
N HIS A 210 0.07 15.82 -6.99
CA HIS A 210 0.65 16.02 -8.32
C HIS A 210 1.50 14.86 -8.83
N MET A 211 1.76 13.83 -8.01
CA MET A 211 2.67 12.74 -8.36
C MET A 211 2.05 11.36 -8.10
N ARG A 212 2.47 10.39 -8.90
CA ARG A 212 2.08 8.97 -8.88
C ARG A 212 3.27 8.11 -8.47
N VAL A 213 3.00 6.86 -8.08
CA VAL A 213 4.06 5.88 -7.80
C VAL A 213 4.95 5.65 -9.03
N GLY A 214 4.37 5.65 -10.23
CA GLY A 214 5.06 5.45 -11.50
C GLY A 214 6.15 6.47 -11.80
N ASP A 215 5.97 7.72 -11.35
CA ASP A 215 6.95 8.81 -11.53
C ASP A 215 8.28 8.54 -10.82
N PHE A 216 8.26 7.62 -9.84
CA PHE A 216 9.42 7.21 -9.05
C PHE A 216 9.98 5.86 -9.48
N ILE A 217 9.44 5.21 -10.51
CA ILE A 217 10.03 4.01 -11.07
C ILE A 217 11.28 4.40 -11.89
N THR A 218 12.35 3.64 -11.73
CA THR A 218 13.57 3.86 -12.51
C THR A 218 13.32 3.64 -14.01
N HIS A 219 13.78 4.58 -14.84
CA HIS A 219 13.72 4.52 -16.31
C HIS A 219 14.77 3.58 -16.91
N ASP A 220 14.78 2.33 -16.46
CA ASP A 220 15.67 1.28 -16.97
C ASP A 220 14.96 0.35 -17.97
N GLU A 221 15.75 -0.54 -18.59
CA GLU A 221 15.30 -1.50 -19.59
C GLU A 221 14.69 -2.77 -18.97
N GLN A 222 14.48 -2.83 -17.64
CA GLN A 222 13.99 -4.03 -16.98
C GLN A 222 12.48 -4.17 -17.19
N THR A 223 12.02 -5.25 -17.81
CA THR A 223 10.60 -5.45 -18.16
C THR A 223 9.80 -6.27 -17.16
N SER A 224 10.46 -6.90 -16.18
CA SER A 224 9.82 -7.72 -15.16
C SER A 224 9.14 -6.89 -14.07
N TRP A 225 8.05 -7.42 -13.55
CA TRP A 225 7.34 -6.93 -12.36
C TRP A 225 7.42 -7.97 -11.24
N PRO A 226 7.35 -7.57 -9.96
CA PRO A 226 7.25 -6.20 -9.47
C PRO A 226 8.53 -5.37 -9.70
N ARG A 227 8.38 -4.04 -9.72
CA ARG A 227 9.47 -3.08 -9.70
C ARG A 227 9.61 -2.47 -8.31
N TYR A 228 10.78 -1.90 -8.01
CA TYR A 228 11.09 -1.40 -6.67
C TYR A 228 11.60 0.04 -6.69
N ALA A 229 11.08 0.86 -5.78
CA ALA A 229 11.50 2.25 -5.63
C ALA A 229 11.65 2.64 -4.15
N ALA A 230 12.76 3.29 -3.80
CA ALA A 230 12.87 3.98 -2.51
C ALA A 230 12.22 5.35 -2.64
N ILE A 231 11.41 5.76 -1.65
CA ILE A 231 10.77 7.07 -1.62
C ILE A 231 10.79 7.60 -0.18
N ASP A 232 11.21 8.85 -0.01
CA ASP A 232 11.16 9.58 1.26
C ASP A 232 9.95 10.54 1.26
N GLY A 233 9.05 10.37 2.23
CA GLY A 233 7.87 11.24 2.36
C GLY A 233 8.18 12.72 2.56
N ARG A 234 9.38 13.07 3.05
CA ARG A 234 9.83 14.47 3.19
C ARG A 234 10.04 15.14 1.84
N LEU A 235 10.55 14.40 0.85
CA LEU A 235 10.67 14.91 -0.52
C LEU A 235 9.29 15.25 -1.07
N LEU A 236 8.33 14.33 -0.92
CA LEU A 236 6.97 14.53 -1.44
C LEU A 236 6.32 15.77 -0.83
N ASP A 237 6.42 15.92 0.49
CA ASP A 237 5.85 17.08 1.18
C ASP A 237 6.54 18.38 0.77
N LYS A 238 7.86 18.36 0.57
CA LYS A 238 8.63 19.50 0.06
C LYS A 238 8.20 19.91 -1.34
N LEU A 239 8.05 18.95 -2.26
CA LEU A 239 7.65 19.21 -3.64
C LEU A 239 6.24 19.79 -3.71
N GLU A 240 5.28 19.22 -2.99
CA GLU A 240 3.91 19.74 -2.92
C GLU A 240 3.86 21.16 -2.33
N LEU A 241 4.66 21.47 -1.29
CA LEU A 241 4.79 22.83 -0.77
C LEU A 241 5.38 23.80 -1.80
N ILE A 242 6.33 23.36 -2.63
CA ILE A 242 6.90 24.16 -3.71
C ILE A 242 5.84 24.44 -4.78
N PHE A 243 5.05 23.43 -5.18
CA PHE A 243 3.98 23.61 -6.15
C PHE A 243 2.91 24.57 -5.63
N ASP A 244 2.52 24.46 -4.35
CA ASP A 244 1.59 25.37 -3.70
C ASP A 244 2.13 26.81 -3.62
N GLU A 245 3.43 26.99 -3.34
CA GLU A 245 4.05 28.32 -3.33
C GLU A 245 4.01 28.95 -4.73
N ILE A 246 4.37 28.20 -5.77
CA ILE A 246 4.35 28.68 -7.17
C ILE A 246 2.91 28.98 -7.60
N ALA A 247 1.96 28.12 -7.24
CA ALA A 247 0.53 28.32 -7.48
C ALA A 247 0.02 29.64 -6.90
N SER A 248 0.48 29.99 -5.70
CA SER A 248 0.05 31.21 -4.98
C SER A 248 0.45 32.50 -5.69
N TRP A 249 1.55 32.50 -6.46
CA TRP A 249 2.03 33.69 -7.19
C TRP A 249 1.10 34.08 -8.35
N HIS A 250 0.21 33.17 -8.77
CA HIS A 250 -0.75 33.37 -9.85
C HIS A 250 -2.17 33.63 -9.35
N GLY A 251 -2.32 34.08 -8.10
CA GLY A 251 -3.63 34.35 -7.50
C GLY A 251 -4.47 33.09 -7.25
N GLY A 252 -3.84 31.91 -7.23
CA GLY A 252 -4.50 30.68 -6.83
C GLY A 252 -4.74 30.64 -5.32
N GLU A 253 -6.01 30.53 -4.91
CA GLU A 253 -6.36 30.09 -3.56
C GLU A 253 -6.37 28.55 -3.53
N GLY A 254 -5.29 27.93 -3.06
CA GLY A 254 -5.16 26.47 -2.95
C GLY A 254 -4.28 25.82 -4.02
N ARG A 255 -4.32 24.48 -4.10
CA ARG A 255 -3.51 23.68 -5.04
C ARG A 255 -3.88 24.04 -6.48
N ALA A 256 -3.07 24.86 -7.14
CA ALA A 256 -3.31 25.13 -8.54
C ALA A 256 -2.98 23.89 -9.37
N PRO A 257 -3.61 23.71 -10.55
CA PRO A 257 -3.19 22.69 -11.50
C PRO A 257 -1.80 23.07 -12.03
N VAL A 258 -0.76 22.67 -11.33
CA VAL A 258 0.61 22.66 -11.85
C VAL A 258 0.75 21.33 -12.55
N GLU A 259 0.92 21.36 -13.87
CA GLU A 259 1.32 20.16 -14.60
C GLU A 259 2.79 19.88 -14.24
N VAL A 260 3.03 18.75 -13.58
CA VAL A 260 4.34 18.32 -13.11
C VAL A 260 4.83 17.21 -14.01
N ASP A 261 5.96 17.45 -14.68
CA ASP A 261 6.72 16.42 -15.35
C ASP A 261 7.88 15.99 -14.43
N VAL A 262 7.84 14.74 -13.98
CA VAL A 262 8.90 14.13 -13.18
C VAL A 262 9.83 13.39 -14.14
N HIS A 263 10.88 14.07 -14.59
CA HIS A 263 11.90 13.46 -15.45
C HIS A 263 12.57 12.24 -14.79
N SER A 264 12.74 12.27 -13.47
CA SER A 264 13.32 11.17 -12.72
C SER A 264 13.02 11.28 -11.23
N GLY A 265 12.33 10.28 -10.67
CA GLY A 265 12.31 10.02 -9.23
C GLY A 265 13.46 9.09 -8.82
N PHE A 266 13.16 7.91 -8.28
CA PHE A 266 14.20 6.99 -7.81
C PHE A 266 15.04 6.39 -8.95
N ARG A 267 16.34 6.25 -8.70
CA ARG A 267 17.30 5.59 -9.60
C ARG A 267 17.96 4.42 -8.89
N THR A 268 17.82 3.22 -9.42
CA THR A 268 18.61 2.09 -8.93
C THR A 268 20.12 2.39 -9.03
N PRO A 269 20.96 1.97 -8.06
CA PRO A 269 22.41 2.10 -8.18
C PRO A 269 23.02 1.58 -9.48
N VAL A 270 22.48 0.51 -10.07
CA VAL A 270 22.94 -0.01 -11.37
C VAL A 270 22.57 0.93 -12.53
N TYR A 271 21.37 1.53 -12.50
CA TYR A 271 20.95 2.50 -13.50
C TYR A 271 21.73 3.82 -13.37
N ASN A 272 21.91 4.32 -12.14
CA ASN A 272 22.58 5.60 -11.88
C ASN A 272 24.02 5.63 -12.45
N GLN A 273 24.73 4.49 -12.49
CA GLN A 273 26.06 4.38 -13.10
C GLN A 273 26.07 4.62 -14.62
N ARG A 274 24.93 4.43 -15.29
CA ARG A 274 24.76 4.61 -16.74
C ARG A 274 24.30 6.03 -17.09
N VAL A 275 23.82 6.80 -16.11
CA VAL A 275 23.38 8.17 -16.33
C VAL A 275 24.61 9.06 -16.54
N PRO A 276 24.73 9.76 -17.69
CA PRO A 276 25.88 10.60 -17.98
C PRO A 276 26.10 11.67 -16.90
N ARG A 277 27.34 11.80 -16.41
CA ARG A 277 27.75 12.78 -15.37
C ARG A 277 27.04 12.63 -14.02
N ALA A 278 26.28 11.56 -13.78
CA ALA A 278 25.66 11.34 -12.48
C ALA A 278 26.71 11.07 -11.40
N ALA A 279 26.54 11.69 -10.23
CA ALA A 279 27.35 11.38 -9.07
C ALA A 279 27.13 9.94 -8.63
N ALA A 280 28.21 9.24 -8.27
CA ALA A 280 28.14 7.85 -7.79
C ALA A 280 27.27 7.70 -6.52
N ASP A 281 27.18 8.76 -5.71
CA ASP A 281 26.35 8.85 -4.51
C ASP A 281 25.14 9.81 -4.70
N SER A 282 24.62 9.91 -5.92
CA SER A 282 23.43 10.70 -6.23
C SER A 282 22.25 10.41 -5.29
N ARG A 283 21.54 11.47 -4.90
CA ARG A 283 20.38 11.42 -3.99
C ARG A 283 19.19 10.64 -4.55
N HIS A 284 19.05 10.54 -5.87
CA HIS A 284 18.02 9.70 -6.50
C HIS A 284 18.08 8.23 -6.07
N GLN A 285 19.25 7.73 -5.66
CA GLN A 285 19.41 6.35 -5.19
C GLN A 285 18.82 6.12 -3.80
N TYR A 286 18.61 7.17 -3.01
CA TYR A 286 18.14 7.08 -1.63
C TYR A 286 16.65 7.40 -1.49
N GLY A 287 15.99 7.75 -2.59
CA GLY A 287 14.55 8.02 -2.63
C GLY A 287 14.14 9.42 -2.20
N ASP A 288 15.10 10.30 -1.94
CA ASP A 288 14.86 11.64 -1.43
C ASP A 288 15.17 12.74 -2.45
N ALA A 289 15.28 12.41 -3.74
CA ALA A 289 15.44 13.36 -4.83
C ALA A 289 14.47 13.13 -6.00
N ALA A 290 14.14 14.21 -6.69
CA ALA A 290 13.44 14.19 -7.97
C ALA A 290 14.00 15.27 -8.91
N ASP A 291 14.00 14.98 -10.20
CA ASP A 291 14.22 15.94 -11.28
C ASP A 291 12.84 16.34 -11.83
N ILE A 292 12.48 17.62 -11.70
CA ILE A 292 11.15 18.14 -12.05
C ILE A 292 11.20 19.24 -13.11
N ALA A 293 10.23 19.23 -14.00
CA ALA A 293 9.95 20.28 -14.96
C ALA A 293 8.49 20.73 -14.79
N ILE A 294 8.28 22.05 -14.68
CA ILE A 294 6.95 22.66 -14.56
C ILE A 294 6.91 23.96 -15.37
N ASP A 295 5.75 24.27 -15.94
CA ASP A 295 5.47 25.61 -16.47
C ASP A 295 5.07 26.53 -15.31
N ALA A 296 6.10 27.01 -14.59
CA ALA A 296 5.92 27.75 -13.35
C ALA A 296 5.35 29.15 -13.59
N ASN A 297 5.57 29.76 -14.75
CA ASN A 297 5.03 31.08 -15.08
C ASN A 297 3.71 31.04 -15.88
N ARG A 298 3.27 29.86 -16.31
CA ARG A 298 2.04 29.61 -17.09
C ARG A 298 2.04 30.26 -18.47
N ASP A 299 3.21 30.37 -19.10
CA ASP A 299 3.34 30.92 -20.46
C ASP A 299 3.24 29.85 -21.56
N GLY A 300 3.01 28.58 -21.17
CA GLY A 300 2.89 27.42 -22.04
C GLY A 300 4.23 26.82 -22.45
N ARG A 301 5.35 27.24 -21.83
CA ARG A 301 6.70 26.77 -22.17
C ARG A 301 7.54 26.54 -20.93
N VAL A 302 8.13 25.36 -20.81
CA VAL A 302 9.14 25.09 -19.76
C VAL A 302 10.52 25.57 -20.20
N ASN A 303 11.05 26.59 -19.53
CA ASN A 303 12.34 27.19 -19.84
C ASN A 303 13.08 27.74 -18.60
N SER A 304 14.20 28.43 -18.80
CA SER A 304 15.02 29.00 -17.72
C SER A 304 14.27 29.96 -16.78
N ARG A 305 13.19 30.61 -17.24
CA ARG A 305 12.36 31.48 -16.39
C ARG A 305 11.61 30.66 -15.35
N ASP A 306 11.10 29.49 -15.73
CA ASP A 306 10.39 28.58 -14.83
C ASP A 306 11.32 27.98 -13.80
N VAL A 307 12.52 27.57 -14.24
CA VAL A 307 13.55 27.07 -13.32
C VAL A 307 13.90 28.11 -12.26
N ARG A 308 13.99 29.40 -12.63
CA ARG A 308 14.25 30.47 -11.66
C ARG A 308 13.10 30.68 -10.66
N LEU A 309 11.86 30.43 -11.09
CA LEU A 309 10.69 30.42 -10.21
C LEU A 309 10.73 29.22 -9.24
N ILE A 310 11.12 28.04 -9.72
CA ILE A 310 11.37 26.87 -8.86
C ILE A 310 12.46 27.16 -7.84
N GLU A 311 13.59 27.76 -8.24
CA GLU A 311 14.67 28.13 -7.33
C GLU A 311 14.18 29.05 -6.21
N LEU A 312 13.40 30.08 -6.55
CA LEU A 312 12.84 31.00 -5.57
C LEU A 312 11.89 30.29 -4.61
N ALA A 313 11.03 29.40 -5.11
CA ALA A 313 10.09 28.64 -4.30
C ALA A 313 10.82 27.71 -3.32
N VAL A 314 11.86 27.00 -3.78
CA VAL A 314 12.71 26.16 -2.93
C VAL A 314 13.32 26.99 -1.78
N GLU A 315 13.89 28.15 -2.09
CA GLU A 315 14.48 29.03 -1.06
C GLU A 315 13.44 29.56 -0.05
N ILE A 316 12.20 29.81 -0.48
CA ILE A 316 11.10 30.18 0.42
C ILE A 316 10.70 29.00 1.31
N ILE A 317 10.48 27.82 0.72
CA ILE A 317 10.04 26.62 1.43
C ILE A 317 11.09 26.15 2.43
N GLU A 318 12.37 26.10 2.06
CA GLU A 318 13.43 25.70 3.00
C GLU A 318 13.62 26.69 4.16
N ARG A 319 13.32 27.99 3.96
CA ARG A 319 13.30 28.96 5.07
C ARG A 319 12.12 28.74 6.02
N LYS A 320 10.93 28.43 5.48
CA LYS A 320 9.72 28.14 6.27
C LYS A 320 9.81 26.77 6.97
N HIS A 321 10.51 25.82 6.35
CA HIS A 321 10.65 24.42 6.79
C HIS A 321 12.11 23.96 6.75
N PRO A 322 12.94 24.36 7.74
CA PRO A 322 14.38 24.04 7.73
C PRO A 322 14.71 22.54 7.75
N ASP A 323 13.80 21.70 8.24
CA ASP A 323 13.95 20.25 8.26
C ASP A 323 13.79 19.58 6.88
N LEU A 324 13.28 20.33 5.88
CA LEU A 324 13.18 19.90 4.48
C LEU A 324 14.37 20.38 3.62
N VAL A 325 15.40 20.98 4.22
CA VAL A 325 16.56 21.50 3.50
C VAL A 325 17.28 20.40 2.72
N GLY A 326 17.72 20.71 1.50
CA GLY A 326 18.49 19.77 0.70
C GLY A 326 19.20 20.41 -0.49
N GLY A 327 19.48 19.57 -1.49
CA GLY A 327 20.10 19.96 -2.74
C GLY A 327 19.11 20.57 -3.72
N LEU A 328 19.60 21.55 -4.48
CA LEU A 328 18.93 22.13 -5.64
C LEU A 328 19.96 22.30 -6.77
N GLY A 329 19.71 21.62 -7.88
CA GLY A 329 20.49 21.72 -9.10
C GLY A 329 19.63 22.24 -10.23
N VAL A 330 20.12 23.21 -11.00
CA VAL A 330 19.36 23.78 -12.13
C VAL A 330 19.99 23.44 -13.46
N TYR A 331 19.15 23.07 -14.42
CA TYR A 331 19.54 22.67 -15.75
C TYR A 331 18.67 23.40 -16.76
N THR A 332 19.30 24.16 -17.66
CA THR A 332 18.60 24.98 -18.68
C THR A 332 19.19 24.82 -20.08
N GLN A 333 20.20 23.94 -20.22
CA GLN A 333 20.93 23.70 -21.46
C GLN A 333 20.41 22.43 -22.17
N ASN A 334 20.68 22.31 -23.48
CA ASN A 334 20.35 21.12 -24.30
C ASN A 334 18.85 20.85 -24.54
N GLY A 335 18.03 21.91 -24.53
CA GLY A 335 16.63 21.81 -24.97
C GLY A 335 15.63 21.27 -23.93
N SER A 336 16.08 20.99 -22.70
CA SER A 336 15.21 20.62 -21.58
C SER A 336 15.58 21.44 -20.34
N SER A 337 14.60 22.12 -19.74
CA SER A 337 14.79 22.90 -18.51
C SER A 337 14.13 22.18 -17.35
N TYR A 338 14.89 21.84 -16.32
CA TYR A 338 14.41 21.15 -15.13
C TYR A 338 15.25 21.49 -13.89
N ALA A 339 14.70 21.18 -12.73
CA ALA A 339 15.37 21.33 -11.44
C ALA A 339 15.50 19.98 -10.75
N HIS A 340 16.73 19.64 -10.35
CA HIS A 340 16.98 18.62 -9.33
C HIS A 340 16.60 19.20 -7.98
N ILE A 341 15.78 18.49 -7.20
CA ILE A 341 15.41 18.86 -5.83
C ILE A 341 15.56 17.63 -4.95
N ASP A 342 16.20 17.77 -3.79
CA ASP A 342 16.25 16.70 -2.79
C ASP A 342 16.06 17.20 -1.35
N ALA A 343 15.87 16.27 -0.42
CA ALA A 343 15.67 16.49 1.01
C ALA A 343 16.79 15.88 1.87
N ARG A 344 18.05 15.95 1.40
CA ARG A 344 19.23 15.33 2.03
C ARG A 344 19.61 15.86 3.43
N GLY A 345 18.86 16.81 3.98
CA GLY A 345 19.10 17.42 5.28
C GLY A 345 20.24 18.44 5.32
N LYS A 346 20.87 18.75 4.19
CA LYS A 346 21.91 19.78 4.07
C LYS A 346 21.81 20.54 2.76
N LYS A 347 22.00 21.85 2.82
CA LYS A 347 21.94 22.73 1.65
C LYS A 347 23.08 22.43 0.67
N ALA A 348 22.73 22.22 -0.59
CA ALA A 348 23.67 22.13 -1.72
C ALA A 348 23.08 22.82 -2.95
N ARG A 349 23.89 23.56 -3.71
CA ARG A 349 23.45 24.32 -4.89
C ARG A 349 24.44 24.14 -6.05
N TRP A 350 23.94 23.87 -7.25
CA TRP A 350 24.77 23.76 -8.45
C TRP A 350 24.00 24.07 -9.73
N GLN A 351 24.73 24.29 -10.81
CA GLN A 351 24.20 24.51 -12.16
C GLN A 351 24.90 23.52 -13.10
N GLY A 352 24.17 22.88 -14.01
CA GLY A 352 24.66 21.74 -14.81
C GLY A 352 24.79 21.96 -16.31
#